data_AF-A0A961IF23-F1
#
_entry.id   AF-A0A961IF23-F1
#
_cell.length_a   1.000
_cell.length_b   1.000
_cell.length_c   1.000
_cell.angle_alpha   90.00
_cell.angle_beta   90.00
_cell.angle_gamma   90.00
#
_symmetry.space_group_name_H-M   'P 1'
#
loop_
_entity.id
_entity.type
_entity.pdbx_description
1 polymer ?
#
loop_
_entity_poly.entity_id
_entity_poly.type
_entity_poly.pdbx_seq_one_letter_code
_entity_poly.pdbx_strand_id
1 'polypeptide(L)'
;FAFQIYGDFAGYSTIAMGAARLMGLRLTLNFDTPEFSQNPAELWRRWHSTLNRWLRDYVYIPLGGSKLGPFAKYFNLFMVFLLTGLWHGANWTFVLWGAWMGAWIIGHQLLLPYLPKLPENTSKSIVIPVRALKMIGVYGCFGLSATLFRAYDIEHSYLLWRSMLDFPWNLSDSIMNVPAAGPFFIEFLQKIVILLLIDFAWYRSNDPLWIFKRSLPMRVMVYALLFFCIIILGVFGKDVIYFAF
;
A
#
# COMPACT_ATOMS: atom_id res chain seq x y z
N PHE A 1 -8.31 5.23 -2.62
CA PHE A 1 -8.02 5.13 -1.18
C PHE A 1 -6.63 4.54 -0.88
N ALA A 2 -6.24 3.34 -1.35
CA ALA A 2 -4.91 2.76 -1.03
C ALA A 2 -3.70 3.68 -1.34
N PHE A 3 -3.67 4.31 -2.52
CA PHE A 3 -2.62 5.28 -2.83
C PHE A 3 -2.66 6.53 -1.96
N GLN A 4 -3.84 6.93 -1.49
CA GLN A 4 -3.99 8.09 -0.61
C GLN A 4 -3.45 7.79 0.78
N ILE A 5 -3.87 6.68 1.41
CA ILE A 5 -3.34 6.28 2.72
C ILE A 5 -1.83 5.99 2.64
N TYR A 6 -1.34 5.45 1.52
CA TYR A 6 0.08 5.29 1.27
C TYR A 6 0.79 6.65 1.22
N GLY A 7 0.36 7.57 0.35
CA GLY A 7 0.98 8.89 0.20
C GLY A 7 0.99 9.70 1.49
N ASP A 8 -0.12 9.72 2.22
CA ASP A 8 -0.25 10.42 3.51
C ASP A 8 0.72 9.84 4.55
N PHE A 9 0.70 8.52 4.73
CA PHE A 9 1.48 7.89 5.81
C PHE A 9 2.97 7.78 5.46
N ALA A 10 3.31 7.50 4.20
CA ALA A 10 4.69 7.50 3.73
C ALA A 10 5.29 8.92 3.75
N GLY A 11 4.50 9.94 3.36
CA GLY A 11 4.90 11.34 3.40
C GLY A 11 5.26 11.78 4.83
N TYR A 12 4.35 11.58 5.78
CA TYR A 12 4.61 11.87 7.19
C TYR A 12 5.83 11.08 7.74
N SER A 13 5.91 9.78 7.45
CA SER A 13 7.04 8.94 7.89
C SER A 13 8.38 9.47 7.34
N THR A 14 8.40 9.94 6.10
CA THR A 14 9.61 10.49 5.45
C THR A 14 10.01 11.83 6.06
N ILE A 15 9.04 12.69 6.38
CA ILE A 15 9.29 13.95 7.11
C ILE A 15 9.90 13.65 8.48
N ALA A 16 9.34 12.69 9.23
CA ALA A 16 9.88 12.26 10.52
C ALA A 16 11.32 11.72 10.40
N MET A 17 11.62 10.94 9.36
CA MET A 17 12.98 10.48 9.08
C MET A 17 13.94 11.63 8.78
N GLY A 18 13.50 12.62 8.01
CA GLY A 18 14.29 13.83 7.71
C GLY A 18 14.61 14.62 8.98
N ALA A 19 13.61 14.88 9.82
CA ALA A 19 13.77 15.56 11.11
C ALA A 19 14.71 14.81 12.05
N ALA A 20 14.54 13.49 12.19
CA ALA A 20 15.42 12.66 13.01
C ALA A 20 16.89 12.71 12.54
N ARG A 21 17.12 12.74 11.22
CA ARG A 21 18.48 12.86 10.66
C ARG A 21 19.15 14.17 11.01
N LEU A 22 18.40 15.28 11.08
CA LEU A 22 18.94 16.57 11.55
C LEU A 22 19.39 16.49 13.01
N MET A 23 18.77 15.62 13.81
CA MET A 23 19.13 15.36 15.21
C MET A 23 20.21 14.26 15.37
N GLY A 24 20.82 13.78 14.28
CA GLY A 24 21.81 12.70 14.32
C GLY A 24 21.21 11.29 14.50
N LEU A 25 19.89 11.15 14.47
CA LEU A 25 19.19 9.87 14.61
C LEU A 25 18.87 9.27 13.23
N ARG A 26 19.08 7.96 13.08
CA ARG A 26 18.73 7.22 11.86
C ARG A 26 17.52 6.33 12.12
N LEU A 27 16.35 6.78 11.67
CA LEU A 27 15.13 5.99 11.70
C LEU A 27 15.09 5.01 10.52
N THR A 28 14.44 3.86 10.74
CA THR A 28 14.21 2.85 9.70
C THR A 28 13.07 3.28 8.78
N LEU A 29 13.19 2.94 7.50
CA LEU A 29 12.11 3.10 6.53
C LEU A 29 10.84 2.38 7.01
N ASN A 30 9.71 3.09 6.88
CA ASN A 30 8.40 2.54 7.16
C ASN A 30 7.77 1.96 5.89
N PHE A 31 7.94 2.65 4.76
CA PHE A 31 7.47 2.22 3.44
C PHE A 31 8.64 2.08 2.47
N ASP A 32 8.55 1.09 1.58
CA ASP A 32 9.56 0.82 0.55
C ASP A 32 8.88 0.43 -0.77
N THR A 33 8.24 1.39 -1.43
CA THR A 33 7.55 1.22 -2.73
C THR A 33 6.61 -0.01 -2.78
N PRO A 34 5.64 -0.09 -1.84
CA PRO A 34 4.78 -1.27 -1.65
C PRO A 34 3.94 -1.65 -2.89
N GLU A 35 3.63 -0.69 -3.76
CA GLU A 35 2.91 -0.87 -5.03
C GLU A 35 3.66 -1.73 -6.06
N PHE A 36 4.99 -1.88 -5.93
CA PHE A 36 5.77 -2.81 -6.76
C PHE A 36 5.95 -4.20 -6.13
N SER A 37 5.11 -4.57 -5.15
CA SER A 37 5.16 -5.89 -4.53
C SER A 37 4.52 -6.95 -5.41
N GLN A 38 5.20 -8.07 -5.66
CA GLN A 38 4.70 -9.14 -6.55
C GLN A 38 3.94 -10.24 -5.81
N ASN A 39 3.87 -10.17 -4.48
CA ASN A 39 3.09 -11.09 -3.65
C ASN A 39 2.75 -10.44 -2.29
N PRO A 40 1.81 -11.02 -1.51
CA PRO A 40 1.35 -10.44 -0.25
C PRO A 40 2.44 -10.36 0.81
N ALA A 41 3.36 -11.34 0.85
CA ALA A 41 4.46 -11.33 1.82
C ALA A 41 5.46 -10.20 1.52
N GLU A 42 5.74 -9.94 0.24
CA GLU A 42 6.55 -8.79 -0.20
C GLU A 42 5.85 -7.46 0.14
N LEU A 43 4.53 -7.38 -0.07
CA LEU A 43 3.73 -6.20 0.30
C LEU A 43 3.89 -5.87 1.78
N TRP A 44 3.69 -6.84 2.67
CA TRP A 44 3.85 -6.62 4.12
C TRP A 44 5.30 -6.36 4.54
N ARG A 45 6.30 -6.78 3.77
CA ARG A 45 7.68 -6.38 4.05
C ARG A 45 7.96 -4.91 3.68
N ARG A 46 7.20 -4.36 2.74
CA ARG A 46 7.35 -2.99 2.21
C ARG A 46 6.33 -1.99 2.77
N TRP A 47 5.25 -2.47 3.37
CA TRP A 47 4.17 -1.68 3.96
C TRP A 47 4.32 -1.64 5.48
N HIS A 48 4.39 -0.45 6.07
CA HIS A 48 4.46 -0.24 7.52
C HIS A 48 5.48 -1.16 8.25
N SER A 49 6.69 -1.19 7.72
CA SER A 49 7.76 -2.13 8.11
C SER A 49 8.16 -2.03 9.58
N THR A 50 8.04 -0.84 10.20
CA THR A 50 8.34 -0.67 11.64
C THR A 50 7.32 -1.40 12.51
N LEU A 51 6.02 -1.26 12.23
CA LEU A 51 4.96 -1.97 12.93
C LEU A 51 5.06 -3.47 12.70
N ASN A 52 5.35 -3.93 11.48
CA ASN A 52 5.46 -5.36 11.22
C ASN A 52 6.63 -6.02 11.97
N ARG A 53 7.75 -5.30 12.17
CA ARG A 53 8.82 -5.76 13.06
C ARG A 53 8.36 -5.82 14.50
N TRP A 54 7.65 -4.79 14.98
CA TRP A 54 7.11 -4.77 16.33
C TRP A 54 6.13 -5.93 16.57
N LEU A 55 5.16 -6.14 15.68
CA LEU A 55 4.21 -7.25 15.76
C LEU A 55 4.92 -8.61 15.70
N ARG A 56 5.95 -8.75 14.87
CA ARG A 56 6.76 -9.98 14.85
C ARG A 56 7.42 -10.23 16.20
N ASP A 57 8.10 -9.23 16.74
CA ASP A 57 8.96 -9.39 17.91
C ASP A 57 8.16 -9.49 19.21
N TYR A 58 7.03 -8.79 19.30
CA TYR A 58 6.23 -8.65 20.53
C TYR A 58 4.88 -9.38 20.51
N VAL A 59 4.44 -9.91 19.37
CA VAL A 59 3.19 -10.69 19.27
C VAL A 59 3.46 -12.06 18.68
N TYR A 60 3.99 -12.12 17.46
CA TYR A 60 4.17 -13.39 16.75
C TYR A 60 5.15 -14.35 17.45
N ILE A 61 6.34 -13.87 17.83
CA ILE A 61 7.36 -14.69 18.51
C ILE A 61 6.85 -15.16 19.89
N PRO A 62 6.28 -14.29 20.74
CA PRO A 62 5.68 -14.71 22.01
C PRO A 62 4.56 -15.76 21.87
N LEU A 63 3.77 -15.75 20.79
CA LEU A 63 2.77 -16.79 20.50
C LEU A 63 3.38 -18.16 20.10
N GLY A 64 4.71 -18.29 20.10
CA GLY A 64 5.42 -19.51 19.68
C GLY A 64 5.98 -19.44 18.26
N GLY A 65 5.70 -18.35 17.53
CA GLY A 65 6.19 -18.09 16.18
C GLY A 65 5.94 -19.27 15.24
N SER A 66 7.00 -19.72 14.56
CA SER A 66 6.96 -20.85 13.63
C SER A 66 7.43 -22.18 14.24
N LYS A 67 7.68 -22.24 15.56
CA LYS A 67 8.37 -23.38 16.19
C LYS A 67 7.46 -24.56 16.52
N LEU A 68 6.15 -24.32 16.65
CA LEU A 68 5.14 -25.32 17.06
C LEU A 68 4.45 -26.01 15.86
N GLY A 69 5.12 -26.05 14.71
CA GLY A 69 4.61 -26.70 13.49
C GLY A 69 3.75 -25.80 12.58
N PRO A 70 3.34 -26.32 11.41
CA PRO A 70 2.66 -25.53 10.38
C PRO A 70 1.31 -24.95 10.82
N PHE A 71 0.50 -25.73 11.57
CA PHE A 71 -0.79 -25.26 12.05
C PHE A 71 -0.64 -24.06 13.01
N ALA A 72 0.21 -24.20 14.03
CA ALA A 72 0.47 -23.12 14.98
C ALA A 72 1.05 -21.87 14.28
N LYS A 73 1.95 -22.05 13.31
CA LYS A 73 2.45 -20.95 12.48
C LYS A 73 1.33 -20.17 11.81
N TYR A 74 0.40 -20.84 11.13
CA TYR A 74 -0.69 -20.15 10.41
C TYR A 74 -1.71 -19.55 11.37
N PHE A 75 -2.04 -20.23 12.47
CA PHE A 75 -2.89 -19.69 13.51
C PHE A 75 -2.28 -18.42 14.12
N ASN A 76 -1.01 -18.45 14.52
CA ASN A 76 -0.29 -17.31 15.07
C ASN A 76 -0.25 -16.13 14.09
N LEU A 77 0.01 -16.41 12.80
CA LEU A 77 0.02 -15.39 11.77
C LEU A 77 -1.37 -14.76 11.60
N PHE A 78 -2.43 -15.57 11.60
CA PHE A 78 -3.80 -15.08 11.51
C PHE A 78 -4.16 -14.21 12.73
N MET A 79 -3.81 -14.66 13.94
CA MET A 79 -4.03 -13.89 15.17
C MET A 79 -3.29 -12.55 15.15
N VAL A 80 -2.05 -12.51 14.66
CA VAL A 80 -1.31 -11.25 14.51
C VAL A 80 -2.08 -10.26 13.63
N PHE A 81 -2.60 -10.70 12.47
CA PHE A 81 -3.36 -9.81 11.60
C PHE A 81 -4.70 -9.36 12.19
N LEU A 82 -5.41 -10.23 12.93
CA LEU A 82 -6.62 -9.83 13.66
C LEU A 82 -6.32 -8.79 14.73
N LEU A 83 -5.25 -8.99 15.51
CA LEU A 83 -4.79 -8.04 16.53
C LEU A 83 -4.34 -6.72 15.90
N THR A 84 -3.70 -6.75 14.73
CA THR A 84 -3.39 -5.53 13.96
C THR A 84 -4.66 -4.80 13.55
N GLY A 85 -5.69 -5.52 13.09
CA GLY A 85 -7.00 -4.92 12.81
C GLY A 85 -7.58 -4.24 14.05
N LEU A 86 -7.65 -4.96 15.17
CA LEU A 86 -8.15 -4.40 16.43
C LEU A 86 -7.32 -3.21 16.95
N TRP A 87 -6.01 -3.20 16.71
CA TRP A 87 -5.14 -2.06 17.05
C TRP A 87 -5.50 -0.80 16.27
N HIS A 88 -6.02 -0.93 15.05
CA HIS A 88 -6.46 0.19 14.23
C HIS A 88 -7.82 0.77 14.65
N GLY A 89 -8.69 -0.02 15.28
CA GLY A 89 -9.96 0.48 15.82
C GLY A 89 -10.93 -0.62 16.25
N ALA A 90 -11.97 -0.23 16.99
CA ALA A 90 -12.96 -1.14 17.57
C ALA A 90 -14.10 -1.55 16.60
N ASN A 91 -14.10 -1.04 15.36
CA ASN A 91 -15.11 -1.38 14.37
C ASN A 91 -14.86 -2.77 13.77
N TRP A 92 -15.94 -3.51 13.49
CA TRP A 92 -15.88 -4.81 12.81
C TRP A 92 -15.22 -4.76 11.44
N THR A 93 -15.26 -3.61 10.74
CA THR A 93 -14.55 -3.44 9.47
C THR A 93 -13.04 -3.67 9.60
N PHE A 94 -12.42 -3.26 10.71
CA PHE A 94 -11.01 -3.50 10.97
C PHE A 94 -10.70 -4.97 11.28
N VAL A 95 -11.59 -5.66 12.00
CA VAL A 95 -11.47 -7.10 12.27
C VAL A 95 -11.57 -7.88 10.97
N LEU A 96 -12.54 -7.55 10.11
CA LEU A 96 -12.70 -8.15 8.79
C LEU A 96 -11.51 -7.88 7.89
N TRP A 97 -10.93 -6.68 7.96
CA TRP A 97 -9.69 -6.40 7.25
C TRP A 97 -8.53 -7.26 7.75
N GLY A 98 -8.36 -7.40 9.07
CA GLY A 98 -7.34 -8.25 9.66
C GLY A 98 -7.51 -9.71 9.22
N ALA A 99 -8.75 -10.21 9.25
CA ALA A 99 -9.10 -11.54 8.78
C ALA A 99 -8.76 -11.72 7.28
N TRP A 100 -9.11 -10.76 6.44
CA TRP A 100 -8.77 -10.79 5.01
C TRP A 100 -7.25 -10.87 4.84
N MET A 101 -6.49 -9.94 5.44
CA MET A 101 -5.03 -9.87 5.26
C MET A 101 -4.33 -11.14 5.76
N GLY A 102 -4.76 -11.67 6.92
CA GLY A 102 -4.29 -12.93 7.46
C GLY A 102 -4.59 -14.12 6.54
N ALA A 103 -5.83 -14.25 6.06
CA ALA A 103 -6.22 -15.30 5.14
C ALA A 103 -5.45 -15.20 3.81
N TRP A 104 -5.23 -13.99 3.30
CA TRP A 104 -4.52 -13.76 2.05
C TRP A 104 -3.05 -14.17 2.11
N ILE A 105 -2.34 -13.81 3.18
CA ILE A 105 -0.93 -14.18 3.34
C ILE A 105 -0.77 -15.68 3.59
N ILE A 106 -1.68 -16.30 4.35
CA ILE A 106 -1.67 -17.75 4.62
C ILE A 106 -1.97 -18.51 3.33
N GLY A 107 -3.02 -18.12 2.60
CA GLY A 107 -3.36 -18.68 1.30
C GLY A 107 -2.19 -18.60 0.32
N HIS A 108 -1.51 -17.45 0.26
CA HIS A 108 -0.29 -17.33 -0.55
C HIS A 108 0.81 -18.32 -0.10
N GLN A 109 1.06 -18.48 1.20
CA GLN A 109 2.08 -19.43 1.69
C GLN A 109 1.72 -20.88 1.39
N LEU A 110 0.44 -21.25 1.48
CA LEU A 110 -0.05 -22.60 1.17
C LEU A 110 0.00 -22.90 -0.33
N LEU A 111 -0.29 -21.91 -1.17
CA LEU A 111 -0.28 -22.07 -2.63
C LEU A 111 1.13 -21.95 -3.23
N LEU A 112 2.08 -21.31 -2.55
CA LEU A 112 3.44 -21.04 -3.04
C LEU A 112 4.15 -22.27 -3.64
N PRO A 113 4.07 -23.49 -3.06
CA PRO A 113 4.69 -24.68 -3.64
C PRO A 113 4.07 -25.12 -4.98
N TYR A 114 2.80 -24.78 -5.21
CA TYR A 114 2.01 -25.18 -6.37
C TYR A 114 1.98 -24.11 -7.47
N LEU A 115 2.44 -22.89 -7.17
CA LEU A 115 2.46 -21.80 -8.16
C LEU A 115 3.50 -22.11 -9.26
N PRO A 116 3.13 -21.95 -10.54
CA PRO A 116 4.05 -22.19 -11.64
C PRO A 116 5.23 -21.21 -11.57
N LYS A 117 6.44 -21.75 -11.68
CA LYS A 117 7.66 -20.95 -11.79
C LYS A 117 7.95 -20.73 -13.27
N LEU A 118 8.26 -19.48 -13.63
CA LEU A 118 8.76 -19.20 -14.98
C LEU A 118 10.16 -19.84 -15.12
N PRO A 119 10.45 -20.55 -16.23
CA PRO A 119 11.80 -21.04 -16.52
C PRO A 119 12.82 -19.92 -16.48
N GLU A 120 14.05 -20.20 -16.05
CA GLU A 120 15.11 -19.19 -15.92
C GLU A 120 15.41 -18.48 -17.26
N ASN A 121 15.26 -19.19 -18.38
CA ASN A 121 15.49 -18.67 -19.74
C ASN A 121 14.29 -17.95 -20.35
N THR A 122 13.25 -17.63 -19.57
CA THR A 122 12.07 -16.93 -20.09
C THR A 122 12.43 -15.53 -20.59
N SER A 123 12.01 -15.19 -21.81
CA SER A 123 12.26 -13.87 -22.40
C SER A 123 11.75 -12.73 -21.51
N LYS A 124 12.49 -11.62 -21.48
CA LYS A 124 12.08 -10.39 -20.80
C LYS A 124 10.73 -9.87 -21.28
N SER A 125 10.38 -10.11 -22.56
CA SER A 125 9.08 -9.74 -23.12
C SER A 125 7.89 -10.43 -22.45
N ILE A 126 8.11 -11.57 -21.78
CA ILE A 126 7.10 -12.30 -21.00
C ILE A 126 7.26 -11.98 -19.50
N VAL A 127 8.48 -11.94 -18.99
CA VAL A 127 8.74 -11.70 -17.56
C VAL A 127 8.21 -10.34 -17.12
N ILE A 128 8.44 -9.28 -17.90
CA ILE A 128 8.03 -7.91 -17.56
C ILE A 128 6.49 -7.80 -17.40
N PRO A 129 5.65 -8.18 -18.38
CA PRO A 129 4.21 -8.09 -18.21
C PRO A 129 3.68 -9.00 -17.10
N VAL A 130 4.25 -10.20 -16.91
CA VAL A 130 3.86 -11.08 -15.79
C VAL A 130 4.14 -10.42 -14.44
N ARG A 131 5.30 -9.77 -14.27
CA ARG A 131 5.62 -9.03 -13.04
C ARG A 131 4.66 -7.85 -12.83
N ALA A 132 4.39 -7.09 -13.88
CA ALA A 132 3.45 -5.97 -13.83
C ALA A 132 2.05 -6.43 -13.43
N LEU A 133 1.55 -7.53 -14.00
CA LEU A 133 0.25 -8.12 -13.63
C LEU A 133 0.22 -8.57 -12.18
N LYS A 134 1.31 -9.16 -11.66
CA LYS A 134 1.42 -9.52 -10.24
C LYS A 134 1.37 -8.28 -9.34
N MET A 135 2.11 -7.22 -9.69
CA MET A 135 2.12 -5.96 -8.93
C MET A 135 0.73 -5.31 -8.90
N ILE A 136 0.09 -5.20 -10.07
CA ILE A 136 -1.28 -4.68 -10.19
C ILE A 136 -2.26 -5.53 -9.40
N GLY A 137 -2.19 -6.86 -9.50
CA GLY A 137 -3.06 -7.77 -8.78
C GLY A 137 -2.90 -7.67 -7.26
N VAL A 138 -1.66 -7.65 -6.77
CA VAL A 138 -1.37 -7.54 -5.34
C VAL A 138 -1.83 -6.20 -4.79
N TYR A 139 -1.43 -5.09 -5.42
CA TYR A 139 -1.83 -3.78 -4.92
C TYR A 139 -3.33 -3.50 -5.14
N GLY A 140 -3.94 -4.10 -6.15
CA GLY A 140 -5.39 -4.11 -6.37
C GLY A 140 -6.15 -4.84 -5.25
N CYS A 141 -5.72 -6.06 -4.88
CA CYS A 141 -6.28 -6.77 -3.73
C CYS A 141 -6.10 -5.99 -2.43
N PHE A 142 -4.93 -5.37 -2.23
CA PHE A 142 -4.70 -4.49 -1.10
C PHE A 142 -5.65 -3.28 -1.14
N GLY A 143 -5.85 -2.67 -2.30
CA GLY A 143 -6.78 -1.58 -2.54
C GLY A 143 -8.24 -1.93 -2.22
N LEU A 144 -8.68 -3.13 -2.60
CA LEU A 144 -9.99 -3.66 -2.25
C LEU A 144 -10.14 -3.85 -0.75
N SER A 145 -9.13 -4.40 -0.08
CA SER A 145 -9.16 -4.52 1.38
C SER A 145 -9.17 -3.17 2.08
N ALA A 146 -8.48 -2.17 1.53
CA ALA A 146 -8.39 -0.85 2.12
C ALA A 146 -9.74 -0.13 2.14
N THR A 147 -10.76 -0.54 1.37
CA THR A 147 -12.10 0.03 1.52
C THR A 147 -12.72 -0.30 2.89
N LEU A 148 -12.36 -1.42 3.51
CA LEU A 148 -12.78 -1.76 4.88
C LEU A 148 -12.21 -0.77 5.89
N PHE A 149 -11.00 -0.25 5.65
CA PHE A 149 -10.42 0.83 6.46
C PHE A 149 -11.15 2.16 6.28
N ARG A 150 -11.73 2.40 5.11
CA ARG A 150 -12.41 3.66 4.79
C ARG A 150 -13.88 3.66 5.20
N ALA A 151 -14.51 2.49 5.20
CA ALA A 151 -15.93 2.34 5.43
C ALA A 151 -16.31 2.61 6.89
N TYR A 152 -17.53 3.12 7.08
CA TYR A 152 -18.07 3.43 8.41
C TYR A 152 -18.60 2.17 9.11
N ASP A 153 -19.02 1.18 8.34
CA ASP A 153 -19.53 -0.10 8.81
C ASP A 153 -19.44 -1.15 7.68
N ILE A 154 -19.96 -2.34 7.96
CA ILE A 154 -19.97 -3.47 7.02
C ILE A 154 -20.89 -3.18 5.82
N GLU A 155 -22.02 -2.50 6.04
CA GLU A 155 -22.98 -2.19 4.97
C GLU A 155 -22.37 -1.21 3.96
N HIS A 156 -21.73 -0.14 4.43
CA HIS A 156 -21.01 0.80 3.58
C HIS A 156 -19.87 0.09 2.83
N SER A 157 -19.14 -0.84 3.46
CA SER A 157 -18.12 -1.64 2.78
C SER A 157 -18.70 -2.45 1.63
N TYR A 158 -19.85 -3.09 1.86
CA TYR A 158 -20.57 -3.85 0.84
C TYR A 158 -21.06 -2.96 -0.31
N LEU A 159 -21.62 -1.77 -0.01
CA LEU A 159 -22.04 -0.80 -1.02
C LEU A 159 -20.87 -0.34 -1.89
N LEU A 160 -19.70 -0.07 -1.29
CA LEU A 160 -18.49 0.26 -2.03
C LEU A 160 -18.11 -0.86 -3.00
N TRP A 161 -18.03 -2.11 -2.56
CA TRP A 161 -17.72 -3.23 -3.45
C TRP A 161 -18.79 -3.48 -4.52
N ARG A 162 -20.07 -3.37 -4.16
CA ARG A 162 -21.18 -3.50 -5.12
C ARG A 162 -21.09 -2.45 -6.21
N SER A 163 -20.83 -1.19 -5.84
CA SER A 163 -20.67 -0.09 -6.81
C SER A 163 -19.51 -0.31 -7.79
N MET A 164 -18.42 -0.98 -7.34
CA MET A 164 -17.32 -1.35 -8.23
C MET A 164 -17.73 -2.41 -9.26
N LEU A 165 -18.73 -3.24 -8.97
CA LEU A 165 -19.22 -4.29 -9.86
C LEU A 165 -20.42 -3.86 -10.71
N ASP A 166 -21.00 -2.70 -10.43
CA ASP A 166 -22.21 -2.19 -11.09
C ASP A 166 -21.87 -1.55 -12.44
N PHE A 167 -21.68 -2.41 -13.45
CA PHE A 167 -21.28 -2.02 -14.81
C PHE A 167 -22.49 -1.87 -15.74
N PRO A 168 -22.54 -0.85 -16.63
CA PRO A 168 -21.51 0.15 -16.90
C PRO A 168 -21.47 1.29 -15.88
N TRP A 169 -20.27 1.73 -15.52
CA TRP A 169 -20.10 2.91 -14.67
C TRP A 169 -20.48 4.20 -15.40
N ASN A 170 -21.11 5.12 -14.68
CA ASN A 170 -21.40 6.44 -15.20
C ASN A 170 -20.15 7.34 -15.15
N LEU A 171 -19.54 7.56 -16.32
CA LEU A 171 -18.28 8.31 -16.46
C LEU A 171 -18.48 9.79 -16.79
N SER A 172 -19.59 10.17 -17.44
CA SER A 172 -19.77 11.53 -17.97
C SER A 172 -20.87 12.32 -17.26
N ASP A 173 -21.96 11.66 -16.88
CA ASP A 173 -23.20 12.35 -16.54
C ASP A 173 -23.34 12.42 -15.03
N SER A 174 -23.59 13.62 -14.50
CA SER A 174 -23.95 13.73 -13.08
C SER A 174 -25.43 13.44 -12.93
N ILE A 175 -25.79 12.45 -12.10
CA ILE A 175 -27.19 12.05 -11.87
C ILE A 175 -27.57 12.45 -10.46
N MET A 176 -28.65 13.22 -10.30
CA MET A 176 -29.23 13.55 -8.98
C MET A 176 -28.18 14.00 -7.94
N ASN A 177 -27.33 14.98 -8.31
CA ASN A 177 -26.22 15.49 -7.48
C ASN A 177 -25.10 14.48 -7.16
N VAL A 178 -25.12 13.28 -7.75
CA VAL A 178 -23.98 12.37 -7.75
C VAL A 178 -23.07 12.76 -8.91
N PRO A 179 -21.85 13.26 -8.66
CA PRO A 179 -20.96 13.64 -9.75
C PRO A 179 -20.46 12.41 -10.50
N ALA A 180 -20.24 12.57 -11.79
CA ALA A 180 -19.74 11.51 -12.65
C ALA A 180 -18.36 10.98 -12.19
N ALA A 181 -18.10 9.69 -12.42
CA ALA A 181 -16.85 9.07 -11.98
C ALA A 181 -15.63 9.49 -12.83
N GLY A 182 -15.85 9.92 -14.08
CA GLY A 182 -14.78 10.24 -15.02
C GLY A 182 -13.83 11.35 -14.54
N PRO A 183 -14.33 12.54 -14.14
CA PRO A 183 -13.49 13.61 -13.60
C PRO A 183 -12.61 13.17 -12.42
N PHE A 184 -13.16 12.40 -11.48
CA PHE A 184 -12.40 11.86 -10.35
C PHE A 184 -11.34 10.86 -10.79
N PHE A 185 -11.63 10.03 -11.80
CA PHE A 185 -10.66 9.08 -12.34
C PHE A 185 -9.49 9.80 -13.01
N ILE A 186 -9.75 10.88 -13.76
CA ILE A 186 -8.70 11.70 -14.37
C ILE A 186 -7.86 12.40 -13.30
N GLU A 187 -8.49 13.01 -12.29
CA GLU A 187 -7.77 13.65 -11.17
C GLU A 187 -6.89 12.63 -10.43
N PHE A 188 -7.41 11.43 -10.18
CA PHE A 188 -6.67 10.33 -9.58
C PHE A 188 -5.45 9.93 -10.44
N LEU A 189 -5.64 9.77 -11.76
CA LEU A 189 -4.57 9.41 -12.69
C LEU A 189 -3.46 10.48 -12.74
N GLN A 190 -3.81 11.76 -12.71
CA GLN A 190 -2.83 12.85 -12.70
C GLN A 190 -1.92 12.79 -11.47
N LYS A 191 -2.49 12.51 -10.30
CA LYS A 191 -1.75 12.46 -9.02
C LYS A 191 -0.91 11.19 -8.89
N ILE A 192 -1.49 10.04 -9.23
CA ILE A 192 -0.82 8.74 -9.09
C ILE A 192 0.38 8.59 -10.03
N VAL A 193 0.33 9.14 -11.26
CA VAL A 193 1.44 9.04 -12.21
C VAL A 193 2.70 9.69 -11.65
N ILE A 194 2.58 10.86 -11.02
CA ILE A 194 3.72 11.55 -10.41
C ILE A 194 4.34 10.69 -9.30
N LEU A 195 3.50 10.16 -8.40
CA LEU A 195 3.93 9.27 -7.33
C LEU A 195 4.65 8.03 -7.89
N LEU A 196 4.03 7.34 -8.86
CA LEU A 196 4.57 6.12 -9.45
C LEU A 196 5.89 6.36 -10.19
N LEU A 197 6.09 7.53 -10.81
CA LEU A 197 7.37 7.87 -11.45
C LEU A 197 8.50 8.01 -10.43
N ILE A 198 8.22 8.67 -9.29
CA ILE A 198 9.19 8.85 -8.20
C ILE A 198 9.51 7.51 -7.56
N ASP A 199 8.47 6.75 -7.23
CA ASP A 199 8.63 5.44 -6.60
C ASP A 199 9.27 4.44 -7.56
N PHE A 200 9.02 4.51 -8.87
CA PHE A 200 9.72 3.68 -9.85
C PHE A 200 11.22 4.00 -9.88
N ALA A 201 11.60 5.27 -9.78
CA ALA A 201 13.01 5.66 -9.70
C ALA A 201 13.67 5.15 -8.39
N TRP A 202 12.95 5.19 -7.27
CA TRP A 202 13.37 4.57 -6.02
C TRP A 202 13.49 3.05 -6.18
N TYR A 203 12.43 2.36 -6.60
CA TYR A 203 12.40 0.91 -6.81
C TYR A 203 13.56 0.43 -7.71
N ARG A 204 13.83 1.14 -8.81
CA ARG A 204 14.88 0.75 -9.75
C ARG A 204 16.29 0.95 -9.22
N SER A 205 16.48 1.97 -8.37
CA SER A 205 17.76 2.29 -7.75
C SER A 205 18.00 1.55 -6.43
N ASN A 206 16.94 1.00 -5.82
CA ASN A 206 16.94 0.41 -4.48
C ASN A 206 17.52 1.36 -3.42
N ASP A 207 17.25 2.66 -3.57
CA ASP A 207 17.74 3.70 -2.69
C ASP A 207 16.70 4.83 -2.52
N PRO A 208 16.15 5.05 -1.31
CA PRO A 208 15.22 6.17 -1.07
C PRO A 208 15.86 7.54 -1.30
N LEU A 209 17.18 7.63 -1.31
CA LEU A 209 17.95 8.87 -1.48
C LEU A 209 18.55 9.00 -2.89
N TRP A 210 18.03 8.23 -3.86
CA TRP A 210 18.55 8.19 -5.23
C TRP A 210 18.72 9.57 -5.87
N ILE A 211 17.85 10.53 -5.55
CA ILE A 211 17.87 11.87 -6.10
C ILE A 211 19.13 12.64 -5.71
N PHE A 212 19.68 12.39 -4.52
CA PHE A 212 20.91 13.04 -4.05
C PHE A 212 22.15 12.61 -4.82
N LYS A 213 22.09 11.47 -5.51
CA LYS A 213 23.16 10.95 -6.37
C LYS A 213 23.12 11.53 -7.80
N ARG A 214 22.14 12.37 -8.12
CA ARG A 214 21.99 13.01 -9.44
C ARG A 214 22.67 14.37 -9.50
N SER A 215 22.92 14.86 -10.72
CA SER A 215 23.52 16.17 -10.96
C SER A 215 22.69 17.30 -10.34
N LEU A 216 23.33 18.42 -10.00
CA LEU A 216 22.62 19.58 -9.44
C LEU A 216 21.44 20.06 -10.31
N PRO A 217 21.59 20.21 -11.65
CA PRO A 217 20.46 20.62 -12.49
C PRO A 217 19.28 19.66 -12.42
N MET A 218 19.53 18.34 -12.40
CA MET A 218 18.47 17.33 -12.28
C MET A 218 17.74 17.44 -10.94
N ARG A 219 18.47 17.64 -9.83
CA ARG A 219 17.88 17.81 -8.50
C ARG A 219 16.98 19.04 -8.45
N VAL A 220 17.48 20.19 -8.90
CA VAL A 220 16.73 21.44 -8.93
C VAL A 220 15.47 21.31 -9.79
N MET A 221 15.58 20.71 -10.98
CA MET A 221 14.44 20.47 -11.86
C MET A 221 13.36 19.60 -11.19
N VAL A 222 13.75 18.48 -10.55
CA VAL A 222 12.82 17.60 -9.85
C VAL A 222 12.14 18.32 -8.67
N TYR A 223 12.90 19.08 -7.88
CA TYR A 223 12.34 19.84 -6.75
C TYR A 223 11.39 20.95 -7.21
N ALA A 224 11.75 21.68 -8.27
CA ALA A 224 10.88 22.70 -8.87
C ALA A 224 9.59 22.07 -9.41
N LEU A 225 9.68 20.95 -10.13
CA LEU A 225 8.52 20.22 -10.63
C LEU A 225 7.59 19.81 -9.46
N LEU A 226 8.15 19.20 -8.42
CA LEU A 226 7.37 18.77 -7.24
C LEU A 226 6.71 19.95 -6.54
N PHE A 227 7.41 21.07 -6.39
CA PHE A 227 6.85 22.29 -5.82
C PHE A 227 5.65 22.80 -6.62
N PHE A 228 5.75 22.90 -7.94
CA PHE A 228 4.63 23.31 -8.78
C PHE A 228 3.49 22.29 -8.80
N CYS A 229 3.78 20.99 -8.78
CA CYS A 229 2.77 19.95 -8.63
C CYS A 229 1.99 20.11 -7.32
N ILE A 230 2.66 20.42 -6.21
CA ILE A 230 2.00 20.66 -4.92
C ILE A 230 1.11 21.91 -5.00
N ILE A 231 1.56 22.99 -5.62
CA ILE A 231 0.75 24.22 -5.73
C ILE A 231 -0.48 24.02 -6.62
N ILE A 232 -0.31 23.34 -7.76
CA ILE A 232 -1.36 23.23 -8.79
C ILE A 232 -2.35 22.10 -8.47
N LEU A 233 -1.85 20.96 -7.98
CA LEU A 233 -2.65 19.74 -7.77
C LEU A 233 -2.95 19.47 -6.29
N GLY A 234 -2.35 20.24 -5.38
CA GLY A 234 -2.52 20.10 -3.95
C GLY A 234 -3.94 20.41 -3.50
N VAL A 235 -4.41 19.64 -2.53
CA VAL A 235 -5.69 19.90 -1.85
C VAL A 235 -5.35 20.51 -0.50
N PHE A 236 -5.64 21.79 -0.33
CA PHE A 236 -5.32 22.56 0.88
C PHE A 236 -6.51 22.66 1.82
N GLY A 237 -6.26 22.77 3.12
CA GLY A 237 -7.30 22.95 4.14
C GLY A 237 -8.10 21.70 4.50
N LYS A 238 -7.60 20.50 4.17
CA LYS A 238 -8.17 19.22 4.63
C LYS A 238 -7.21 18.49 5.57
N ASP A 239 -7.77 17.75 6.52
CA ASP A 239 -6.99 16.94 7.45
C ASP A 239 -6.36 15.72 6.78
N VAL A 240 -5.22 15.27 7.33
CA VAL A 240 -4.52 14.06 6.91
C VAL A 240 -5.33 12.84 7.38
N ILE A 241 -5.69 11.96 6.45
CA ILE A 241 -6.62 10.84 6.73
C ILE A 241 -6.08 9.89 7.80
N TYR A 242 -4.76 9.70 7.86
CA TYR A 242 -4.13 8.81 8.84
C TYR A 242 -4.49 9.14 10.30
N PHE A 243 -4.79 10.40 10.62
CA PHE A 243 -5.17 10.82 11.97
C PHE A 243 -6.69 10.90 12.19
N ALA A 244 -7.49 10.49 11.19
CA ALA A 244 -8.94 10.63 11.20
C ALA A 244 -9.69 9.30 11.46
N PHE A 245 -8.98 8.25 11.89
CA PHE A 245 -9.54 6.94 12.24
C PHE A 245 -9.75 6.79 13.75
#